data_AF-A0A1G7JUV5-F1
#
_entry.id   AF-A0A1G7JUV5-F1
#
_cell.length_a   1.000
_cell.length_b   1.000
_cell.length_c   1.000
_cell.angle_alpha   90.00
_cell.angle_beta   90.00
_cell.angle_gamma   90.00
#
_symmetry.space_group_name_H-M   'P 1'
#
loop_
_entity.id
_entity.type
_entity.pdbx_description
1 polymer ?
#
loop_
_entity_poly.entity_id
_entity_poly.type
_entity_poly.pdbx_seq_one_letter_code
_entity_poly.pdbx_strand_id
1 'polypeptide(L)'
;MDTVQLFVGVPGGPELLIILGIAVLLFGANKLPALARSSGQALGEFKKGRQEIEAELREAAESTTEDDGDGGPETGADANGAEAKAADVA
;
A
#
# COMPACT_ATOMS: atom_id res chain seq x y z
N MET A 1 -23.61 26.40 -17.55
CA MET A 1 -23.73 25.00 -18.01
C MET A 1 -22.35 24.42 -17.84
N ASP A 2 -22.00 24.03 -16.62
CA ASP A 2 -20.59 23.78 -16.26
C ASP A 2 -20.46 22.48 -15.46
N THR A 3 -21.06 21.41 -15.99
CA THR A 3 -21.02 20.06 -15.42
C THR A 3 -19.91 19.19 -16.00
N VAL A 4 -19.02 19.75 -16.85
CA VAL A 4 -18.13 18.93 -17.70
C VAL A 4 -16.64 19.07 -17.34
N GLN A 5 -16.25 19.97 -16.43
CA GLN A 5 -14.82 20.25 -16.16
C GLN A 5 -14.24 19.62 -14.88
N LEU A 6 -15.03 18.86 -14.10
CA LEU A 6 -14.59 18.27 -12.82
C LEU A 6 -14.38 16.75 -12.91
N PHE A 7 -13.51 16.29 -13.82
CA PHE A 7 -13.17 14.86 -13.94
C PHE A 7 -11.65 14.56 -13.83
N VAL A 8 -10.81 15.55 -13.52
CA VAL A 8 -9.35 15.37 -13.40
C VAL A 8 -8.87 15.85 -12.04
N GLY A 9 -9.20 15.10 -11.01
CA GLY A 9 -8.82 15.37 -9.63
C GLY A 9 -9.71 14.53 -8.74
N VAL A 10 -9.12 13.71 -7.89
CA VAL A 10 -9.85 12.72 -7.08
C VAL A 10 -11.09 13.37 -6.46
N PRO A 11 -12.30 12.88 -6.77
CA PRO A 11 -13.53 13.39 -6.17
C PRO A 11 -13.40 13.35 -4.65
N GLY A 12 -13.84 14.42 -3.97
CA GLY A 12 -13.86 14.44 -2.52
C GLY A 12 -14.73 13.33 -1.94
N GLY A 13 -14.76 13.25 -0.60
CA GLY A 13 -15.61 12.29 0.12
C GLY A 13 -17.07 12.23 -0.37
N PRO A 14 -17.78 13.35 -0.59
CA PRO A 14 -19.18 13.30 -1.02
C PRO A 14 -19.35 12.84 -2.47
N GLU A 15 -18.46 13.23 -3.40
CA GLU A 15 -18.54 12.78 -4.79
C GLU A 15 -18.25 11.27 -4.91
N LEU A 16 -17.33 10.72 -4.12
CA LEU A 16 -17.11 9.27 -4.01
C LEU A 16 -18.35 8.52 -3.50
N LEU A 17 -19.09 9.09 -2.55
CA LEU A 17 -20.37 8.51 -2.09
C LEU A 17 -21.43 8.49 -3.19
N ILE A 18 -21.49 9.53 -4.04
CA ILE A 18 -22.42 9.56 -5.19
C ILE A 18 -22.05 8.47 -6.20
N ILE A 19 -20.77 8.35 -6.56
CA ILE A 19 -20.29 7.32 -7.49
C ILE A 19 -20.54 5.92 -6.92
N LEU A 20 -20.24 5.72 -5.63
CA LEU A 20 -20.52 4.48 -4.92
C LEU A 20 -22.03 4.16 -4.92
N GLY A 21 -22.88 5.17 -4.70
CA GLY A 21 -24.33 5.04 -4.78
C GLY A 21 -24.79 4.57 -6.15
N ILE A 22 -24.28 5.16 -7.24
CA ILE A 22 -24.59 4.74 -8.62
C ILE A 22 -24.10 3.30 -8.86
N ALA A 23 -22.87 2.97 -8.43
CA ALA A 23 -22.35 1.61 -8.55
C ALA A 23 -23.21 0.59 -7.78
N VAL A 24 -23.70 0.94 -6.59
CA VAL A 24 -24.63 0.13 -5.80
C VAL A 24 -25.98 -0.01 -6.51
N LEU A 25 -26.48 0.99 -7.22
CA LEU A 25 -27.73 0.87 -7.98
C LEU A 25 -27.58 -0.06 -9.20
N LEU A 26 -26.43 -0.02 -9.87
CA LEU A 26 -26.15 -0.86 -11.05
C LEU A 26 -25.88 -2.32 -10.67
N PHE A 27 -25.04 -2.54 -9.65
CA PHE A 27 -24.59 -3.87 -9.25
C PHE A 27 -25.40 -4.46 -8.09
N GLY A 28 -26.06 -3.63 -7.28
CA GLY A 28 -26.79 -4.01 -6.08
C GLY A 28 -25.94 -3.93 -4.80
N ALA A 29 -26.57 -3.57 -3.68
CA ALA A 29 -25.92 -3.40 -2.37
C ALA A 29 -25.23 -4.67 -1.85
N ASN A 30 -25.67 -5.85 -2.30
CA ASN A 30 -25.08 -7.14 -1.91
C ASN A 30 -23.90 -7.57 -2.79
N LYS A 31 -23.74 -7.03 -4.01
CA LYS A 31 -22.70 -7.51 -4.95
C LYS A 31 -21.35 -6.85 -4.72
N LEU A 32 -21.32 -5.55 -4.47
CA LEU A 32 -20.09 -4.83 -4.11
C LEU A 32 -19.35 -5.43 -2.90
N PRO A 33 -19.98 -5.66 -1.74
CA PRO A 33 -19.30 -6.25 -0.59
C PRO A 33 -18.92 -7.71 -0.82
N ALA A 34 -19.74 -8.46 -1.55
CA ALA A 34 -19.43 -9.85 -1.89
C ALA A 34 -18.17 -9.95 -2.77
N LEU A 35 -18.08 -9.11 -3.81
CA LEU A 35 -16.90 -9.02 -4.68
C LEU A 35 -15.66 -8.55 -3.91
N ALA A 36 -15.80 -7.53 -3.06
CA ALA A 36 -14.70 -7.07 -2.21
C ALA A 36 -14.20 -8.18 -1.28
N ARG A 37 -15.11 -8.99 -0.72
CA ARG A 37 -14.76 -10.10 0.17
C ARG A 37 -14.03 -11.22 -0.59
N SER A 38 -14.54 -11.68 -1.72
CA SER A 38 -13.88 -12.74 -2.50
C SER A 38 -12.53 -12.30 -3.07
N SER A 39 -12.46 -11.08 -3.60
CA SER A 39 -11.20 -10.50 -4.10
C SER A 39 -10.20 -10.26 -2.98
N GLY A 40 -10.66 -9.82 -1.81
CA GLY A 40 -9.84 -9.64 -0.62
C GLY A 40 -9.29 -10.95 -0.07
N GLN A 41 -10.08 -12.03 -0.09
CA GLN A 41 -9.63 -13.37 0.27
C GLN A 41 -8.54 -13.86 -0.69
N ALA A 42 -8.78 -13.77 -2.00
CA ALA A 42 -7.80 -14.16 -3.02
C ALA A 42 -6.48 -13.37 -2.88
N LEU A 43 -6.57 -12.04 -2.70
CA LEU A 43 -5.39 -11.21 -2.51
C LEU A 43 -4.67 -11.49 -1.18
N GLY A 44 -5.41 -11.84 -0.12
CA GLY A 44 -4.86 -12.24 1.17
C GLY A 44 -4.07 -13.54 1.10
N GLU A 45 -4.65 -14.59 0.49
CA GLU A 45 -3.96 -15.86 0.25
C GLU A 45 -2.76 -15.69 -0.67
N PHE A 46 -2.89 -14.88 -1.72
CA PHE A 46 -1.78 -14.54 -2.61
C PHE A 46 -0.63 -13.85 -1.85
N LYS A 47 -0.93 -12.87 -0.99
CA LYS A 47 0.09 -12.20 -0.18
C LYS A 47 0.80 -13.17 0.77
N LYS A 48 0.07 -14.09 1.40
CA LYS A 48 0.63 -15.11 2.28
C LYS A 48 1.57 -16.06 1.52
N GLY A 49 1.11 -16.59 0.38
CA GLY A 49 1.94 -17.47 -0.45
C GLY A 49 3.20 -16.76 -0.97
N ARG A 50 3.10 -15.47 -1.33
CA ARG A 50 4.28 -14.69 -1.72
C ARG A 50 5.29 -14.53 -0.59
N GLN A 51 4.84 -14.33 0.65
CA GLN A 51 5.74 -14.21 1.82
C GLN A 51 6.43 -15.53 2.14
N GLU A 52 5.72 -16.65 2.02
CA GLU A 52 6.27 -17.99 2.22
C GLU A 52 7.36 -18.30 1.18
N ILE A 53 7.08 -18.03 -0.10
CA ILE A 53 8.08 -18.19 -1.18
C ILE A 53 9.31 -17.29 -0.97
N GLU A 54 9.11 -16.04 -0.51
CA GLU A 54 10.22 -15.13 -0.23
C GLU A 54 11.08 -15.63 0.95
N ALA A 55 10.45 -16.19 1.99
CA ALA A 55 11.15 -16.79 3.12
C ALA A 55 11.93 -18.04 2.70
N GLU A 56 11.31 -18.95 1.94
CA GLU A 56 11.96 -20.14 1.40
C GLU A 56 13.14 -19.79 0.48
N LEU A 57 12.97 -18.76 -0.37
CA LEU A 57 14.04 -18.33 -1.27
C LEU A 57 15.21 -17.70 -0.51
N ARG A 58 14.94 -17.01 0.59
CA ARG A 58 15.97 -16.45 1.47
C ARG A 58 16.72 -17.55 2.22
N GLU A 59 16.01 -18.53 2.76
CA GLU A 59 16.61 -19.69 3.43
C GLU A 59 17.44 -20.52 2.45
N ALA A 60 16.96 -20.73 1.23
CA ALA A 60 17.71 -21.40 0.18
C ALA A 60 18.96 -20.62 -0.24
N ALA A 61 18.90 -19.30 -0.32
CA ALA A 61 20.06 -18.45 -0.63
C ALA A 61 21.09 -18.42 0.52
N GLU A 62 20.65 -18.51 1.76
CA GLU A 62 21.52 -18.60 2.94
C GLU A 62 22.22 -19.98 2.99
N SER A 63 21.49 -21.06 2.67
CA SER A 63 22.03 -22.43 2.63
C SER A 63 23.07 -22.69 1.52
N THR A 64 23.20 -21.79 0.52
CA THR A 64 24.22 -21.90 -0.53
C THR A 64 25.48 -21.05 -0.26
N THR A 65 25.53 -20.31 0.84
CA THR A 65 26.62 -19.36 1.18
C THR A 65 27.32 -19.70 2.50
N GLU A 66 27.09 -20.89 3.07
CA GLU A 66 27.84 -21.38 4.24
C GLU A 66 29.23 -21.94 3.83
N ASP A 67 30.03 -21.09 3.18
CA ASP A 67 31.48 -21.02 3.27
C ASP A 67 31.82 -19.54 3.00
N ASP A 68 32.34 -18.84 4.02
CA ASP A 68 32.67 -17.40 4.08
C ASP A 68 31.56 -16.41 4.53
N GLY A 69 31.39 -16.39 5.86
CA GLY A 69 31.30 -15.24 6.77
C GLY A 69 30.83 -13.83 6.36
N ASP A 70 30.18 -13.21 7.36
CA ASP A 70 30.00 -11.76 7.59
C ASP A 70 28.79 -11.07 6.94
N GLY A 71 28.11 -10.24 7.73
CA GLY A 71 27.23 -9.19 7.21
C GLY A 71 25.73 -9.26 7.54
N GLY A 72 25.36 -9.40 8.81
CA GLY A 72 24.06 -8.85 9.24
C GLY A 72 24.14 -7.32 9.19
N PRO A 73 23.21 -6.58 8.52
CA PRO A 73 23.24 -5.13 8.59
C PRO A 73 22.73 -4.70 9.96
N GLU A 74 23.68 -4.53 10.88
CA GLU A 74 23.51 -3.68 12.06
C GLU A 74 23.46 -2.22 11.58
N THR A 75 22.32 -1.78 11.07
CA THR A 75 22.10 -0.35 10.86
C THR A 75 21.60 0.25 12.17
N GLY A 76 22.56 0.62 13.01
CA GLY A 76 22.36 1.59 14.07
C GLY A 76 21.85 2.91 13.48
N ALA A 77 20.82 3.47 14.11
CA ALA A 77 20.34 4.81 13.83
C ALA A 77 20.51 5.64 15.10
N ASP A 78 21.75 6.05 15.37
CA ASP A 78 22.10 7.11 16.30
C ASP A 78 22.69 8.29 15.54
N ALA A 79 22.30 9.50 16.01
CA ALA A 79 22.92 10.82 15.82
C ALA A 79 22.50 11.71 14.62
N ASN A 80 21.50 12.56 14.91
CA ASN A 80 21.57 14.03 14.97
C ASN A 80 22.16 14.83 13.77
N GLY A 81 21.34 15.72 13.21
CA GLY A 81 21.77 16.76 12.27
C GLY A 81 20.78 17.93 12.22
N ALA A 82 21.19 19.04 12.82
CA ALA A 82 20.50 20.31 12.95
C ALA A 82 19.92 20.89 11.64
N GLU A 83 18.72 21.48 11.73
CA GLU A 83 18.30 22.55 10.83
C GLU A 83 17.89 23.77 11.66
N ALA A 84 18.90 24.60 11.99
CA ALA A 84 18.71 25.97 12.41
C ALA A 84 18.80 26.85 11.15
N LYS A 85 17.70 27.51 10.74
CA LYS A 85 17.79 28.78 10.01
C LYS A 85 16.47 29.57 9.95
N ALA A 86 16.53 30.77 10.55
CA ALA A 86 15.93 32.04 10.16
C ALA A 86 14.40 32.20 10.11
N ALA A 87 13.90 33.02 11.05
CA ALA A 87 12.88 34.04 10.78
C ALA A 87 13.00 35.15 11.84
N ASP A 88 14.04 35.97 11.71
CA ASP A 88 14.05 37.38 12.11
C ASP A 88 13.81 38.19 10.82
N VAL A 89 13.14 39.34 10.93
CA VAL A 89 12.67 40.27 9.87
C VAL A 89 11.16 40.15 9.57
N ALA A 90 10.36 40.80 10.44
CA ALA A 90 9.42 41.90 10.09
C ALA A 90 8.45 42.16 11.25
#